data_AF-A0A2N2IKU4-F1
#
_entry.id   AF-A0A2N2IKU4-F1
#
_cell.length_a   1.000
_cell.length_b   1.000
_cell.length_c   1.000
_cell.angle_alpha   90.00
_cell.angle_beta   90.00
_cell.angle_gamma   90.00
#
_symmetry.space_group_name_H-M   'P 1'
#
loop_
_entity.id
_entity.type
_entity.pdbx_description
1 polymer ?
#
loop_
_entity_poly.entity_id
_entity_poly.type
_entity_poly.pdbx_seq_one_letter_code
_entity_poly.pdbx_strand_id
1 'polypeptide(L)'
;MSIESNIFRMYQFTEAEQTEFYRDYSEVRKDPGMAIKLAIFTGFVGGHHFYMKRIWAGLASVVFCWTFIPLIEGLIEAIFLPQLVRELNEEEAVRIANSINLSRQLRNPGQFVESQAAPGAPMERVIIKEIVKIPCKYCGSLVENTARSCSQCGGSLQ
;
A
#
# COMPACT_ATOMS: atom_id res chain seq x y z
N MET A 1 3.95 -13.77 17.71
CA MET A 1 3.18 -14.00 16.47
C MET A 1 3.97 -13.37 15.34
N SER A 2 4.36 -14.13 14.31
CA SER A 2 5.14 -13.58 13.19
C SER A 2 4.26 -12.67 12.34
N ILE A 3 4.77 -11.53 11.86
CA ILE A 3 4.03 -10.60 10.99
C ILE A 3 3.38 -11.32 9.81
N GLU A 4 4.09 -12.29 9.23
CA GLU A 4 3.62 -13.15 8.14
C GLU A 4 2.27 -13.82 8.46
N SER A 5 2.13 -14.38 9.66
CA SER A 5 0.88 -15.05 10.08
C SER A 5 -0.31 -14.09 10.18
N ASN A 6 -0.07 -12.84 10.58
CA ASN A 6 -1.12 -11.81 10.61
C ASN A 6 -1.53 -11.41 9.18
N ILE A 7 -0.55 -11.24 8.28
CA ILE A 7 -0.80 -10.94 6.87
C ILE A 7 -1.64 -12.05 6.23
N PHE A 8 -1.27 -13.32 6.42
CA PHE A 8 -1.99 -14.45 5.82
C PHE A 8 -3.43 -14.53 6.31
N ARG A 9 -3.67 -14.25 7.60
CA ARG A 9 -5.01 -14.20 8.18
C ARG A 9 -5.82 -13.02 7.65
N MET A 10 -5.20 -11.86 7.52
CA MET A 10 -5.86 -10.62 7.05
C MET A 10 -6.27 -10.73 5.59
N TYR A 11 -5.41 -11.25 4.72
CA TYR A 11 -5.67 -11.35 3.28
C TYR A 11 -6.30 -12.69 2.84
N GLN A 12 -6.45 -13.63 3.78
CA GLN A 12 -6.98 -14.97 3.54
C GLN A 12 -6.27 -15.66 2.36
N PHE A 13 -4.93 -15.72 2.41
CA PHE A 13 -4.14 -16.31 1.32
C PHE A 13 -4.30 -17.83 1.23
N THR A 14 -4.47 -18.31 0.00
CA THR A 14 -4.38 -19.72 -0.37
C THR A 14 -2.94 -20.23 -0.32
N GLU A 15 -2.72 -21.55 -0.31
CA GLU A 15 -1.36 -22.12 -0.28
C GLU A 15 -0.49 -21.68 -1.46
N ALA A 16 -1.08 -21.53 -2.64
CA ALA A 16 -0.39 -21.03 -3.83
C ALA A 16 0.07 -19.57 -3.66
N GLU A 17 -0.78 -18.72 -3.08
CA GLU A 17 -0.47 -17.31 -2.82
C GLU A 17 0.53 -17.13 -1.68
N GLN A 18 0.48 -17.99 -0.66
CA GLN A 18 1.50 -18.02 0.39
C GLN A 18 2.87 -18.36 -0.18
N THR A 19 2.94 -19.32 -1.11
CA THR A 19 4.19 -19.69 -1.79
C THR A 19 4.73 -18.54 -2.63
N GLU A 20 3.86 -17.84 -3.36
CA GLU A 20 4.21 -16.63 -4.13
C GLU A 20 4.72 -15.52 -3.21
N PHE A 21 4.00 -15.25 -2.12
CA PHE A 21 4.43 -14.29 -1.10
C PHE A 21 5.82 -14.63 -0.56
N TYR A 22 6.07 -15.88 -0.17
CA TYR A 22 7.36 -16.28 0.39
C TYR A 22 8.50 -16.14 -0.61
N ARG A 23 8.26 -16.48 -1.89
CA ARG A 23 9.24 -16.29 -2.96
C ARG A 23 9.63 -14.82 -3.06
N ASP A 24 8.65 -13.94 -3.22
CA ASP A 24 8.89 -12.51 -3.45
C ASP A 24 9.44 -11.82 -2.19
N TYR A 25 8.94 -12.19 -1.01
CA TYR A 25 9.40 -11.65 0.27
C TYR A 25 10.83 -12.06 0.59
N SER A 26 11.24 -13.28 0.24
CA SER A 26 12.61 -13.77 0.47
C SER A 26 13.67 -12.98 -0.31
N GLU A 27 13.30 -12.40 -1.45
CA GLU A 27 14.19 -11.60 -2.30
C GLU A 27 14.44 -10.20 -1.73
N VAL A 28 13.43 -9.59 -1.11
CA VAL A 28 13.49 -8.20 -0.64
C VAL A 28 13.85 -8.03 0.84
N ARG A 29 13.64 -9.08 1.65
CA ARG A 29 13.87 -9.05 3.11
C ARG A 29 15.34 -8.76 3.43
N LYS A 30 15.56 -7.90 4.42
CA LYS A 30 16.89 -7.55 4.92
C LYS A 30 17.11 -8.15 6.30
N ASP A 31 18.32 -8.63 6.55
CA ASP A 31 18.67 -9.17 7.87
C ASP A 31 19.11 -8.04 8.82
N PRO A 32 18.48 -7.88 10.00
CA PRO A 32 18.87 -6.86 10.97
C PRO A 32 20.32 -7.01 11.44
N GLY A 33 20.79 -8.25 11.62
CA GLY A 33 22.17 -8.52 12.04
C GLY A 33 23.18 -8.11 10.97
N MET A 34 22.87 -8.33 9.70
CA MET A 34 23.69 -7.85 8.60
C MET A 34 23.78 -6.32 8.55
N ALA A 35 22.67 -5.63 8.80
CA ALA A 35 22.65 -4.19 8.88
C ALA A 35 23.58 -3.67 10.00
N ILE A 36 23.52 -4.25 11.21
CA ILE A 36 24.40 -3.86 12.34
C ILE A 36 25.88 -4.04 11.95
N LYS A 37 26.23 -5.19 11.39
CA LYS A 37 27.61 -5.48 10.96
C LYS A 37 28.10 -4.46 9.94
N LEU A 38 27.25 -4.09 8.99
CA LEU A 38 27.54 -3.05 8.02
C LEU A 38 27.72 -1.68 8.68
N ALA A 39 26.88 -1.31 9.66
CA ALA A 39 27.02 -0.03 10.36
C ALA A 39 28.31 0.08 11.18
N ILE A 40 28.72 -1.00 11.86
CA ILE A 40 29.97 -1.01 12.63
C ILE A 40 31.19 -0.99 11.70
N PHE A 41 31.20 -1.82 10.67
CA PHE A 41 32.38 -1.95 9.79
C PHE A 41 32.53 -0.77 8.82
N THR A 42 31.40 -0.20 8.37
CA THR A 42 31.38 0.87 7.36
C THR A 42 31.05 2.23 7.94
N GLY A 43 30.93 2.37 9.27
CA GLY A 43 30.54 3.61 9.95
C GLY A 43 31.46 4.79 9.62
N PHE A 44 32.77 4.57 9.47
CA PHE A 44 33.71 5.64 9.11
C PHE A 44 33.43 6.28 7.74
N VAL A 45 32.88 5.52 6.78
CA VAL A 45 32.54 6.00 5.42
C VAL A 45 31.03 6.21 5.26
N GLY A 46 30.21 5.63 6.14
CA GLY A 46 28.74 5.65 6.09
C GLY A 46 28.11 4.68 5.09
N GLY A 47 28.77 3.55 4.80
CA GLY A 47 28.29 2.57 3.81
C GLY A 47 26.90 1.98 4.13
N HIS A 48 26.55 1.91 5.42
CA HIS A 48 25.27 1.39 5.88
C HIS A 48 24.06 2.27 5.49
N HIS A 49 24.26 3.56 5.26
CA HIS A 49 23.20 4.45 4.74
C HIS A 49 22.78 4.07 3.32
N PHE A 50 23.73 3.68 2.47
CA PHE A 50 23.44 3.22 1.12
C PHE A 50 22.67 1.90 1.13
N TYR A 51 22.98 0.99 2.06
CA TYR A 51 22.25 -0.27 2.24
C TYR A 51 20.76 -0.03 2.57
N MET A 52 20.46 1.01 3.34
CA MET A 52 19.09 1.41 3.68
C MET A 52 18.44 2.38 2.68
N LYS A 53 19.00 2.52 1.48
CA LYS A 53 18.51 3.45 0.43
C LYS A 53 18.46 4.93 0.87
N ARG A 54 19.22 5.33 1.91
CA ARG A 54 19.34 6.71 2.38
C ARG A 54 20.53 7.40 1.71
N ILE A 55 20.36 7.72 0.43
CA ILE A 55 21.43 8.23 -0.44
C ILE A 55 22.06 9.51 0.12
N TRP A 56 21.23 10.45 0.59
CA TRP A 56 21.71 11.74 1.11
C TRP A 56 22.55 11.60 2.37
N ALA A 57 22.16 10.71 3.28
CA ALA A 57 22.93 10.45 4.49
C ALA A 57 24.28 9.79 4.15
N GLY A 58 24.27 8.81 3.24
CA GLY A 58 25.51 8.18 2.77
C GLY A 58 26.46 9.16 2.07
N LEU A 59 25.93 10.06 1.23
CA LEU A 59 26.74 11.08 0.56
C LEU A 59 27.36 12.05 1.58
N ALA A 60 26.58 12.50 2.58
CA ALA A 60 27.09 13.33 3.66
C ALA A 60 28.22 12.62 4.42
N SER A 61 28.04 11.33 4.76
CA SER A 61 29.06 10.54 5.43
C SER A 61 30.36 10.41 4.62
N VAL A 62 30.27 10.28 3.28
CA VAL A 62 31.46 10.22 2.41
C VAL A 62 32.21 11.56 2.39
N VAL A 63 31.50 12.69 2.31
CA VAL A 63 32.11 14.03 2.33
C VAL A 63 32.76 14.34 3.68
N PHE A 64 32.16 13.86 4.78
CA PHE A 64 32.66 14.08 6.14
C PHE A 64 33.54 12.95 6.67
N CYS A 65 33.90 11.93 5.88
CA CYS A 65 34.64 10.76 6.37
C CYS A 65 35.99 11.12 7.03
N TRP A 66 36.67 12.16 6.52
CA TRP A 66 37.94 12.66 7.07
C TRP A 66 37.84 13.27 8.48
N THR A 67 36.63 13.56 8.96
CA THR A 67 36.40 14.15 10.29
C THR A 67 36.17 13.12 11.38
N PHE A 68 36.06 11.83 11.04
CA PHE A 68 35.61 10.75 11.93
C PHE A 68 34.19 10.94 12.53
N ILE A 69 33.47 12.01 12.20
CA ILE A 69 32.08 12.24 12.62
C ILE A 69 31.16 11.07 12.17
N PRO A 70 31.26 10.55 10.93
CA PRO A 70 30.43 9.44 10.48
C PRO A 70 30.63 8.16 11.31
N LEU A 71 31.82 7.97 11.90
CA LEU A 71 32.09 6.84 12.79
C LEU A 71 31.18 6.86 14.02
N ILE A 72 31.06 8.03 14.66
CA ILE A 72 30.22 8.20 15.86
C ILE A 72 28.74 8.07 15.48
N GLU A 73 28.34 8.68 14.37
CA GLU A 73 26.98 8.56 13.84
C GLU A 73 26.60 7.09 13.59
N GLY A 74 27.45 6.33 12.88
CA GLY A 74 27.22 4.92 12.60
C GLY A 74 27.13 4.04 13.86
N LEU A 75 27.87 4.37 14.92
CA LEU A 75 27.77 3.67 16.21
C LEU A 75 26.44 3.95 16.92
N ILE A 76 25.98 5.21 16.92
CA ILE A 76 24.66 5.57 17.48
C ILE A 76 23.56 4.88 16.69
N GLU A 77 23.66 4.92 15.36
CA GLU A 77 22.66 4.36 14.48
C GLU A 77 22.59 2.84 14.54
N ALA A 78 23.70 2.15 14.77
CA ALA A 78 23.74 0.69 14.96
C ALA A 78 22.79 0.20 16.08
N ILE A 79 22.46 1.04 17.06
CA ILE A 79 21.50 0.73 18.14
C ILE A 79 20.05 0.71 17.62
N PHE A 80 19.70 1.65 16.75
CA PHE A 80 18.33 1.84 16.22
C PHE A 80 18.08 1.09 14.91
N LEU A 81 19.15 0.80 14.18
CA LEU A 81 19.14 0.11 12.89
C LEU A 81 18.32 -1.18 12.87
N PRO A 82 18.36 -2.06 13.91
CA PRO A 82 17.59 -3.29 13.88
C PRO A 82 16.08 -3.05 13.91
N GLN A 83 15.63 -1.98 14.58
CA GLN A 83 14.22 -1.60 14.61
C GLN A 83 13.79 -1.08 13.24
N LEU A 84 14.59 -0.18 12.65
CA LEU A 84 14.33 0.35 11.32
C LEU A 84 14.28 -0.76 10.24
N VAL A 85 15.18 -1.74 10.29
CA VAL A 85 15.16 -2.87 9.35
C VAL A 85 13.89 -3.71 9.51
N ARG A 86 13.38 -3.86 10.74
CA ARG A 86 12.13 -4.59 10.97
C ARG A 86 10.94 -3.86 10.41
N GLU A 87 10.85 -2.55 10.64
CA GLU A 87 9.80 -1.69 10.06
C GLU A 87 9.82 -1.71 8.52
N LEU A 88 11.01 -1.61 7.91
CA LEU A 88 11.16 -1.69 6.46
C LEU A 88 10.75 -3.07 5.90
N ASN A 89 11.09 -4.16 6.61
CA ASN A 89 10.67 -5.50 6.20
C ASN A 89 9.15 -5.68 6.34
N GLU A 90 8.53 -5.10 7.38
CA GLU A 90 7.08 -5.09 7.56
C GLU A 90 6.37 -4.33 6.43
N GLU A 91 6.89 -3.17 6.05
CA GLU A 91 6.36 -2.38 4.94
C GLU A 91 6.44 -3.15 3.61
N GLU A 92 7.58 -3.77 3.30
CA GLU A 92 7.74 -4.56 2.07
C GLU A 92 6.84 -5.82 2.09
N ALA A 93 6.66 -6.47 3.25
CA ALA A 93 5.72 -7.58 3.39
C ALA A 93 4.28 -7.14 3.07
N VAL A 94 3.85 -5.98 3.58
CA VAL A 94 2.52 -5.43 3.27
C VAL A 94 2.40 -5.05 1.79
N ARG A 95 3.45 -4.48 1.18
CA ARG A 95 3.46 -4.15 -0.25
C ARG A 95 3.29 -5.39 -1.11
N ILE A 96 4.02 -6.47 -0.83
CA ILE A 96 3.92 -7.74 -1.55
C ILE A 96 2.53 -8.36 -1.37
N ALA A 97 1.98 -8.31 -0.16
CA ALA A 97 0.64 -8.83 0.09
C ALA A 97 -0.42 -8.08 -0.73
N ASN A 98 -0.31 -6.75 -0.81
CA ASN A 98 -1.16 -5.91 -1.64
C ASN A 98 -1.02 -6.24 -3.14
N SER A 99 0.19 -6.48 -3.64
CA SER A 99 0.39 -6.82 -5.05
C SER A 99 -0.22 -8.19 -5.41
N ILE A 100 -0.17 -9.17 -4.51
CA ILE A 100 -0.82 -10.48 -4.70
C ILE A 100 -2.35 -10.33 -4.67
N ASN A 101 -2.89 -9.54 -3.74
CA ASN A 101 -4.32 -9.28 -3.70
C ASN A 101 -4.80 -8.57 -4.97
N LEU A 102 -4.04 -7.59 -5.46
CA LEU A 102 -4.33 -6.90 -6.72
C LEU A 102 -4.26 -7.84 -7.91
N SER A 103 -3.22 -8.68 -8.00
CA SER A 103 -3.06 -9.63 -9.11
C SER A 103 -4.21 -10.65 -9.16
N ARG A 104 -4.71 -11.09 -7.99
CA ARG A 104 -5.93 -11.89 -7.86
C ARG A 104 -7.15 -11.15 -8.42
N GLN A 105 -7.36 -9.89 -8.03
CA GLN A 105 -8.49 -9.08 -8.51
C GLN A 105 -8.46 -8.88 -10.02
N LEU A 106 -7.29 -8.64 -10.60
CA LEU A 106 -7.13 -8.48 -12.05
C LEU A 106 -7.37 -9.79 -12.81
N ARG A 107 -7.00 -10.94 -12.22
CA ARG A 107 -7.28 -12.26 -12.80
C ARG A 107 -8.78 -12.58 -12.83
N ASN A 108 -9.55 -12.10 -11.85
CA ASN A 108 -10.99 -12.34 -11.78
C ASN A 108 -11.81 -11.04 -11.62
N PRO A 109 -11.96 -10.25 -12.70
CA PRO A 109 -12.61 -8.94 -12.66
C PRO A 109 -14.13 -8.98 -12.38
N GLY A 110 -14.74 -10.17 -12.31
CA GLY A 110 -16.19 -10.35 -12.09
C GLY A 110 -16.57 -10.88 -10.71
N GLN A 111 -15.60 -11.30 -9.88
CA GLN A 111 -15.86 -11.61 -8.48
C GLN A 111 -15.68 -10.33 -7.65
N PHE A 112 -16.78 -9.72 -7.22
CA PHE A 112 -16.77 -8.74 -6.13
C PHE A 112 -16.29 -9.45 -4.87
N VAL A 113 -14.97 -9.48 -4.65
CA VAL A 113 -14.42 -9.80 -3.34
C VAL A 113 -14.75 -8.58 -2.48
N GLU A 114 -15.69 -8.75 -1.56
CA GLU A 114 -16.00 -7.81 -0.49
C GLU A 114 -14.67 -7.35 0.11
N SER A 115 -14.21 -6.15 -0.27
CA SER A 115 -12.97 -5.61 0.28
C SER A 115 -13.25 -5.42 1.76
N GLN A 116 -12.56 -6.18 2.62
CA GLN A 116 -12.73 -6.04 4.05
C GLN A 116 -12.27 -4.64 4.44
N ALA A 117 -13.24 -3.75 4.61
CA ALA A 117 -13.04 -2.46 5.24
C ALA A 117 -12.36 -2.70 6.59
N ALA A 118 -11.36 -1.87 6.90
CA ALA A 118 -10.75 -1.84 8.22
C ALA A 118 -11.84 -1.88 9.30
N PRO A 119 -11.71 -2.71 10.35
CA PRO A 119 -12.73 -2.83 11.38
C PRO A 119 -12.93 -1.46 12.05
N GLY A 120 -14.05 -0.79 11.75
CA GLY A 120 -14.43 0.49 12.35
C GLY A 120 -14.57 1.69 11.40
N ALA A 121 -14.31 1.56 10.10
CA ALA A 121 -14.60 2.66 9.17
C ALA A 121 -16.12 2.79 8.95
N PRO A 122 -16.75 3.96 9.21
CA PRO A 122 -18.17 4.15 8.96
C PRO A 122 -18.45 3.97 7.47
N MET A 123 -19.18 2.90 7.15
CA MET A 123 -19.67 2.57 5.81
C MET A 123 -20.68 3.62 5.33
N GLU A 124 -20.20 4.70 4.72
CA GLU A 124 -21.06 5.67 4.04
C GLU A 124 -21.53 5.08 2.70
N ARG A 125 -22.74 4.52 2.70
CA ARG A 125 -23.38 4.05 1.49
C ARG A 125 -23.84 5.26 0.67
N VAL A 126 -23.00 5.72 -0.25
CA VAL A 126 -23.42 6.66 -1.30
C VAL A 126 -24.27 5.89 -2.30
N ILE A 127 -25.59 5.92 -2.12
CA ILE A 127 -26.54 5.40 -3.11
C ILE A 127 -26.53 6.37 -4.29
N ILE A 128 -25.72 6.07 -5.30
CA ILE A 128 -25.75 6.78 -6.58
C ILE A 128 -27.03 6.33 -7.29
N LYS A 129 -28.11 7.09 -7.13
CA LYS A 129 -29.29 6.97 -8.00
C LYS A 129 -28.92 7.66 -9.31
N GLU A 130 -28.56 6.88 -10.32
CA GLU A 130 -28.39 7.42 -11.67
C GLU A 130 -29.78 7.80 -12.21
N ILE A 131 -30.12 9.09 -12.14
CA ILE A 131 -31.41 9.60 -12.61
C ILE A 131 -31.32 9.76 -14.13
N VAL A 132 -31.75 8.72 -14.86
CA VAL A 132 -31.84 8.75 -16.32
C VAL A 132 -32.92 9.76 -16.72
N LYS A 133 -32.52 10.87 -17.35
CA LYS A 133 -33.43 11.89 -17.87
C LYS A 133 -33.75 11.61 -19.34
N ILE A 134 -35.04 11.60 -19.67
CA ILE A 134 -35.55 11.46 -21.03
C ILE A 134 -36.20 12.77 -21.48
N PRO A 135 -36.10 13.15 -22.76
CA PRO A 135 -36.78 14.34 -23.26
C PRO A 135 -38.29 14.09 -23.35
N CYS A 136 -39.08 15.07 -22.91
CA CYS A 136 -40.54 15.04 -23.05
C CYS A 136 -40.97 15.09 -24.52
N LYS A 137 -41.88 14.21 -24.94
CA LYS A 137 -42.40 14.14 -26.32
C LYS A 137 -43.13 15.42 -26.79
N TYR A 138 -43.70 16.19 -25.87
CA TYR A 138 -44.52 17.36 -26.20
C TYR A 138 -43.74 18.68 -26.24
N CYS A 139 -42.88 18.92 -25.25
CA CYS A 139 -42.16 20.20 -25.11
C CYS A 139 -40.64 20.07 -25.12
N GLY A 140 -40.09 18.86 -25.16
CA GLY A 140 -38.64 18.61 -25.19
C GLY A 140 -37.91 18.79 -23.85
N SER A 141 -38.58 19.19 -22.77
CA SER A 141 -37.94 19.32 -21.45
C SER A 141 -37.41 17.98 -20.93
N LEU A 142 -36.24 17.97 -20.30
CA LEU A 142 -35.68 16.78 -19.67
C LEU A 142 -36.46 16.43 -18.39
N VAL A 143 -37.06 15.24 -18.37
CA VAL A 143 -37.86 14.70 -17.27
C VAL A 143 -37.31 13.37 -16.79
N GLU A 144 -37.52 13.04 -15.52
CA GLU A 144 -37.10 11.74 -14.97
C GLU A 144 -37.88 10.61 -15.62
N ASN A 145 -37.25 9.47 -15.90
CA ASN A 145 -37.92 8.30 -16.50
C ASN A 145 -39.10 7.80 -15.64
N THR A 146 -39.04 7.98 -14.31
CA THR A 146 -40.12 7.63 -13.38
C THR A 146 -41.27 8.64 -13.31
N ALA A 147 -41.20 9.79 -13.99
CA ALA A 147 -42.23 10.82 -13.95
C ALA A 147 -43.45 10.43 -14.80
N ARG A 148 -44.67 10.53 -14.24
CA ARG A 148 -45.93 10.23 -14.95
C ARG A 148 -46.45 11.40 -15.79
N SER A 149 -45.98 12.62 -15.51
CA SER A 149 -46.35 13.83 -16.24
C SER A 149 -45.18 14.80 -16.31
N CYS A 150 -45.14 15.62 -17.36
CA CYS A 150 -44.13 16.64 -17.55
C CYS A 150 -44.44 17.86 -16.68
N SER A 151 -43.47 18.27 -15.85
CA SER A 151 -43.60 19.44 -14.98
C SER A 151 -43.69 20.77 -15.73
N GLN A 152 -43.22 20.83 -16.99
CA GLN A 152 -43.17 22.08 -17.76
C GLN A 152 -44.40 22.29 -18.64
N CYS A 153 -44.96 21.23 -19.23
CA CYS A 153 -46.11 21.35 -20.14
C CYS A 153 -47.36 20.56 -19.71
N GLY A 154 -47.28 19.78 -18.62
CA GLY A 154 -48.41 18.97 -18.13
C GLY A 154 -48.74 17.73 -18.97
N GLY A 155 -47.98 17.44 -20.04
CA GLY A 155 -48.21 16.26 -20.88
C GLY A 155 -47.95 14.94 -20.13
N SER A 156 -48.78 13.92 -20.34
CA SER A 156 -48.62 12.59 -19.76
C SER A 156 -47.44 11.83 -20.39
N LEU A 157 -46.62 11.17 -19.58
CA LEU A 157 -45.37 10.51 -19.99
C LEU A 157 -45.45 8.96 -19.95
N GLN A 158 -46.63 8.41 -19.71
CA GLN A 158 -46.90 6.97 -19.82
C GLN A 158 -46.96 6.49 -21.27
#